data_AF-A0A967Z883-F1
#
_entry.id   AF-A0A967Z883-F1
#
_cell.length_a   1.000
_cell.length_b   1.000
_cell.length_c   1.000
_cell.angle_alpha   90.00
_cell.angle_beta   90.00
_cell.angle_gamma   90.00
#
_symmetry.space_group_name_H-M   'P 1'
#
loop_
_entity.id
_entity.type
_entity.pdbx_description
1 polymer ?
#
loop_
_entity_poly.entity_id
_entity_poly.type
_entity_poly.pdbx_seq_one_letter_code
_entity_poly.pdbx_strand_id
1 'polypeptide(L)' 'MSVMSIRIDDNKRKALKVIASIEGKSMGAIVSELIEDYIKQNKHKIKELSEKENLNDIMKMSEESFMEWDNEEDEIYNEL' A
#
# COMPACT_ATOMS: atom_id res chain seq x y z
N MET A 1 13.53 -0.80 5.49
CA MET A 1 12.25 -0.77 4.76
C MET A 1 11.50 -2.02 5.15
N SER A 2 10.22 -1.91 5.51
CA SER A 2 9.35 -3.08 5.66
C SER A 2 8.97 -3.61 4.28
N VAL A 3 8.68 -4.92 4.20
CA VAL A 3 8.18 -5.56 2.98
C VAL A 3 6.65 -5.58 3.05
N MET A 4 6.01 -5.40 1.91
CA MET A 4 4.56 -5.41 1.76
C MET A 4 4.21 -6.29 0.56
N SER A 5 3.46 -7.36 0.80
CA SER A 5 2.88 -8.22 -0.23
C SER A 5 1.53 -7.65 -0.66
N ILE A 6 1.29 -7.50 -1.97
CA ILE A 6 0.00 -7.03 -2.50
C ILE A 6 -0.50 -8.03 -3.54
N ARG A 7 -1.72 -8.54 -3.35
CA ARG A 7 -2.42 -9.34 -4.36
C ARG A 7 -3.01 -8.41 -5.41
N ILE A 8 -2.68 -8.66 -6.67
CA ILE A 8 -3.21 -7.91 -7.81
C ILE A 8 -3.69 -8.86 -8.90
N ASP A 9 -4.74 -8.46 -9.60
CA ASP A 9 -5.23 -9.18 -10.78
C ASP A 9 -4.12 -9.30 -11.85
N ASP A 10 -4.12 -10.44 -12.53
CA ASP A 10 -3.07 -10.81 -13.46
C ASP A 10 -3.00 -9.88 -14.69
N ASN A 11 -4.14 -9.35 -15.13
CA ASN A 11 -4.17 -8.39 -16.25
C ASN A 11 -3.58 -7.04 -15.81
N LYS A 12 -3.91 -6.58 -14.60
CA LYS A 12 -3.32 -5.36 -14.02
C LYS A 12 -1.82 -5.51 -13.84
N ARG A 13 -1.34 -6.65 -13.35
CA ARG A 13 0.09 -6.97 -13.22
C ARG A 13 0.82 -6.88 -14.57
N LYS A 14 0.24 -7.47 -15.63
CA LYS A 14 0.81 -7.41 -16.98
C LYS A 14 0.86 -5.98 -17.52
N ALA A 15 -0.21 -5.21 -17.35
CA ALA A 15 -0.25 -3.81 -17.78
C ALA A 15 0.84 -2.97 -17.09
N LEU A 16 0.99 -3.12 -15.77
CA LEU A 16 2.04 -2.41 -15.02
C LEU A 16 3.45 -2.80 -15.49
N LYS A 17 3.71 -4.07 -15.84
CA LYS A 17 5.01 -4.50 -16.38
C LYS A 17 5.33 -3.83 -17.71
N VAL A 18 4.33 -3.69 -18.58
CA VAL A 18 4.49 -2.98 -19.85
C VAL A 18 4.81 -1.51 -19.61
N ILE A 19 4.07 -0.84 -18.73
CA ILE A 19 4.30 0.57 -18.37
C ILE A 19 5.71 0.75 -17.79
N ALA A 20 6.11 -0.09 -16.84
CA ALA A 20 7.46 -0.09 -16.25
C ALA A 20 8.56 -0.19 -17.31
N SER A 21 8.36 -1.08 -18.29
CA SER A 21 9.31 -1.26 -19.38
C SER A 21 9.40 -0.04 -20.30
N ILE A 22 8.27 0.61 -20.60
CA ILE A 22 8.20 1.81 -21.43
C ILE A 22 8.85 3.00 -20.72
N GLU A 23 8.62 3.15 -19.42
CA GLU A 23 9.14 4.27 -18.62
C GLU A 23 10.59 4.05 -18.13
N GLY A 24 11.17 2.86 -18.35
CA GLY A 24 12.49 2.52 -17.82
C GLY A 24 12.52 2.44 -16.28
N LYS A 25 11.38 2.15 -15.66
CA LYS A 25 11.21 2.08 -14.20
C LYS A 25 11.10 0.64 -13.73
N SER A 26 11.47 0.41 -12.46
CA SER A 26 11.16 -0.87 -11.80
C SER A 26 9.69 -0.91 -11.37
N MET A 27 9.15 -2.11 -11.15
CA MET A 27 7.80 -2.27 -10.61
C MET A 27 7.65 -1.58 -9.25
N GLY A 28 8.68 -1.70 -8.40
CA GLY A 28 8.72 -1.03 -7.10
C GLY A 28 8.65 0.48 -7.23
N ALA A 29 9.37 1.08 -8.19
CA ALA A 29 9.34 2.53 -8.41
C ALA A 29 7.94 3.02 -8.80
N ILE A 30 7.23 2.32 -9.70
CA ILE A 30 5.85 2.67 -10.04
C ILE A 30 4.95 2.60 -8.81
N VAL A 31 5.04 1.51 -8.03
CA VAL A 31 4.20 1.34 -6.84
C VAL A 31 4.51 2.42 -5.79
N SER A 32 5.79 2.76 -5.59
CA SER A 32 6.21 3.84 -4.69
C SER A 32 5.64 5.19 -5.11
N GLU A 33 5.73 5.54 -6.39
CA GLU A 33 5.14 6.78 -6.92
C GLU A 33 3.61 6.83 -6.69
N LEU A 34 2.92 5.73 -6.97
CA LEU A 34 1.47 5.62 -6.75
C LEU A 34 1.10 5.79 -5.26
N ILE A 35 1.87 5.20 -4.35
CA ILE A 35 1.67 5.35 -2.91
C ILE A 35 1.90 6.80 -2.49
N GLU A 36 2.99 7.43 -2.93
CA GLU A 36 3.29 8.82 -2.61
C GLU A 36 2.20 9.79 -3.09
N ASP A 37 1.74 9.61 -4.33
CA ASP A 37 0.67 10.43 -4.90
C ASP A 37 -0.64 10.24 -4.15
N TYR A 38 -0.99 9.00 -3.80
CA TYR A 38 -2.20 8.72 -3.04
C TYR A 38 -2.16 9.35 -1.63
N ILE A 39 -1.01 9.26 -0.94
CA ILE A 39 -0.81 9.92 0.36
C ILE A 39 -0.94 11.44 0.21
N LYS A 40 -0.29 12.03 -0.80
CA LYS A 40 -0.31 13.47 -1.05
C LYS A 40 -1.71 14.00 -1.29
N GLN A 41 -2.51 13.30 -2.10
CA GLN A 41 -3.90 13.64 -2.38
C GLN A 41 -4.79 13.58 -1.13
N ASN A 42 -4.50 12.68 -0.20
CA ASN A 42 -5.30 12.48 1.01
C ASN A 42 -4.74 13.16 2.25
N LYS A 43 -3.62 13.88 2.15
CA LYS A 43 -2.95 14.56 3.27
C LYS A 43 -3.88 15.51 4.04
N HIS A 44 -4.79 16.18 3.36
CA HIS A 44 -5.79 17.04 4.00
C HIS A 44 -6.76 16.25 4.90
N LYS A 45 -7.26 15.11 4.41
CA LYS A 45 -8.16 14.23 5.16
C LYS A 45 -7.48 13.67 6.40
N ILE A 46 -6.20 13.27 6.26
CA ILE A 46 -5.39 12.80 7.39
C ILE A 46 -5.24 13.91 8.43
N LYS A 47 -4.99 15.14 8.01
CA LYS A 47 -4.85 16.30 8.91
C LYS A 47 -6.17 16.62 9.63
N GLU A 48 -7.30 16.65 8.92
CA GLU A 48 -8.61 16.90 9.52
C GLU A 48 -9.01 15.82 10.53
N LEU A 49 -8.69 14.55 10.25
CA LEU A 49 -8.94 13.43 11.16
C LEU A 49 -8.04 13.49 12.40
N SER A 50 -6.76 13.83 12.21
CA SER A 50 -5.80 14.02 13.29
C SER A 50 -6.17 15.15 14.25
N GLU A 51 -6.88 16.17 13.78
CA GLU A 51 -7.29 17.32 14.58
C GLU A 51 -8.64 17.09 15.29
N LYS A 52 -9.46 16.16 14.78
CA LYS A 52 -10.82 15.88 15.30
C LYS A 52 -10.89 14.70 16.26
N GLU A 53 -10.04 13.69 16.09
CA GLU A 53 -10.00 12.49 16.93
C GLU A 53 -8.55 12.09 17.23
N ASN A 54 -8.35 11.36 18.33
CA ASN A 54 -7.05 10.76 18.64
C ASN A 54 -6.70 9.81 17.49
N LEU A 55 -5.66 10.12 16.72
CA LEU A 55 -5.17 9.35 15.57
C LEU A 55 -5.05 7.83 15.86
N ASN A 56 -4.72 7.50 17.11
CA ASN A 56 -4.63 6.12 17.60
C ASN A 56 -5.98 5.37 17.58
N ASP A 57 -7.09 6.06 17.81
CA ASP A 57 -8.42 5.44 17.84
C ASP A 57 -8.91 5.15 16.40
N ILE A 58 -8.59 6.02 15.44
CA ILE A 58 -8.87 5.78 14.02
C ILE A 58 -8.02 4.62 13.46
N MET A 59 -6.74 4.54 13.85
CA MET A 59 -5.88 3.43 13.46
C MET A 59 -6.39 2.09 14.00
N LYS A 60 -6.88 2.06 15.24
CA LYS A 60 -7.54 0.88 15.84
C LYS A 60 -8.87 0.53 15.16
N MET A 61 -9.66 1.51 14.73
CA MET A 61 -10.91 1.23 14.00
C MET A 61 -10.65 0.72 12.57
N SER A 62 -9.53 1.13 11.97
CA SER A 62 -9.11 0.68 10.64
C SER A 62 -8.44 -0.70 10.66
N GLU A 63 -8.17 -1.25 11.85
CA GLU A 63 -7.52 -2.54 12.09
C GLU A 63 -8.28 -3.70 11.40
N GLU A 64 -9.62 -3.64 11.34
CA GLU A 64 -10.42 -4.59 10.57
C GLU A 64 -10.18 -4.51 9.05
N SER A 65 -9.91 -3.31 8.52
CA SER A 65 -9.54 -3.12 7.11
C SER A 65 -8.08 -3.52 6.83
N PHE A 66 -7.25 -3.64 7.86
CA PHE A 66 -5.88 -4.13 7.77
C PHE A 66 -5.78 -5.65 7.97
N MET A 67 -6.83 -6.34 8.43
CA MET A 67 -6.82 -7.81 8.53
C MET A 67 -6.60 -8.52 7.18
N GLU A 68 -6.95 -7.91 6.04
CA GLU A 68 -6.60 -8.45 4.72
C GLU A 68 -5.08 -8.50 4.46
N TRP A 69 -4.30 -7.73 5.22
CA TRP A 69 -2.85 -7.63 5.15
C TRP A 69 -2.14 -8.48 6.22
N ASP A 70 -2.86 -8.96 7.23
CA ASP A 70 -2.38 -9.87 8.27
C ASP A 70 -2.86 -11.29 7.95
N ASN A 71 -2.44 -11.81 6.80
CA ASN A 71 -2.69 -13.21 6.47
C ASN A 71 -1.49 -14.02 6.98
N GLU A 72 -1.75 -15.04 7.79
CA GLU A 72 -0.79 -16.06 8.26
C GLU A 72 0.05 -16.69 7.11
N GLU A 73 -0.34 -16.49 5.85
CA GLU A 73 0.42 -16.88 4.66
C GLU A 73 1.73 -16.10 4.44
N ASP A 74 1.87 -14.86 4.93
CA ASP A 74 3.13 -14.10 4.80
C ASP A 74 4.23 -14.63 5.76
N GLU A 75 3.87 -15.40 6.80
CA GLU A 75 4.87 -16.04 7.69
C GLU A 75 5.68 -17.13 6.99
N ILE A 76 5.13 -17.76 5.94
CA ILE A 76 5.79 -18.85 5.20
C ILE A 76 7.04 -18.35 4.46
N TYR A 77 7.13 -17.05 4.16
CA TYR A 77 8.27 -16.45 3.47
C TYR A 77 9.29 -15.77 4.40
N ASN A 78 9.04 -15.74 5.71
CA ASN A 78 9.99 -15.15 6.68
C ASN A 78 11.24 -16.01 6.93
N GLU A 79 11.24 -17.28 6.49
CA GLU A 79 12.37 -18.22 6.66
C GLU A 79 13.17 -18.49 5.36
N LEU A 80 12.93 -17.73 4.28
CA LEU A 80 13.73 -17.74 3.04
C LEU A 80 14.65 -16.51 2.94
#